data_AF-A0A7C9D804-F1
#
_entry.id   AF-A0A7C9D804-F1
#
_cell.length_a   1.000
_cell.length_b   1.000
_cell.length_c   1.000
_cell.angle_alpha   90.00
_cell.angle_beta   90.00
_cell.angle_gamma   90.00
#
_symmetry.space_group_name_H-M   'P 1'
#
loop_
_entity.id
_entity.type
_entity.pdbx_description
1 polymer ?
#
loop_
_entity_poly.entity_id
_entity_poly.type
_entity_poly.pdbx_seq_one_letter_code
_entity_poly.pdbx_strand_id
1 'polypeptide(L)'
;HDIDFASKLVVYGSDQTHSTFRKACKLVGIRPSNIRLIPTTAKSNFALSPLDLQKAIEADVAAGLVPVYLCVTVGTTSTTAVDPVEQLVHIATDYDIWVHVDAAYAGSACICPEFRHYLDGIEHVDSLSLA
;
A
#
# COMPACT_ATOMS: atom_id res chain seq x y z
N HIS A 1 20.41 14.37 -15.01
CA HIS A 1 20.13 12.93 -15.13
C HIS A 1 19.14 12.45 -14.06
N ASP A 2 19.15 12.98 -12.83
CA ASP A 2 18.26 12.51 -11.74
C ASP A 2 16.77 12.87 -11.88
N ILE A 3 16.44 13.97 -12.58
CA ILE A 3 15.04 14.40 -12.80
C ILE A 3 14.26 13.39 -13.65
N ASP A 4 14.94 12.67 -14.55
CA ASP A 4 14.31 11.68 -15.42
C ASP A 4 13.97 10.39 -14.67
N PHE A 5 14.77 10.01 -13.66
CA PHE A 5 14.51 8.82 -12.85
C PHE A 5 13.34 9.03 -11.88
N ALA A 6 13.32 10.17 -11.17
CA ALA A 6 12.22 10.54 -10.27
C ALA A 6 10.85 10.57 -10.99
N SER A 7 10.87 10.82 -12.30
CA SER A 7 9.67 10.84 -13.14
C SER A 7 9.01 9.49 -13.39
N LYS A 8 9.74 8.40 -13.16
CA LYS A 8 9.30 7.02 -13.44
C LYS A 8 8.82 6.30 -12.18
N LEU A 9 9.03 6.87 -10.99
CA LEU A 9 8.67 6.24 -9.73
C LEU A 9 7.14 6.18 -9.58
N VAL A 10 6.64 5.00 -9.19
CA VAL A 10 5.21 4.71 -9.00
C VAL A 10 4.95 4.21 -7.58
N VAL A 11 3.88 4.73 -7.00
CA VAL A 11 3.45 4.42 -5.63
C VAL A 11 2.01 3.91 -5.63
N TYR A 12 1.72 2.95 -4.77
CA TYR A 12 0.47 2.20 -4.74
C TYR A 12 -0.22 2.32 -3.39
N GLY A 13 -1.54 2.35 -3.40
CA GLY A 13 -2.41 2.22 -2.23
C GLY A 13 -3.83 1.93 -2.69
N SER A 14 -4.70 1.55 -1.75
CA SER A 14 -6.13 1.41 -2.04
C SER A 14 -6.81 2.77 -2.25
N ASP A 15 -7.95 2.79 -2.93
CA ASP A 15 -8.82 3.96 -2.98
C ASP A 15 -9.42 4.36 -1.61
N GLN A 16 -9.27 3.51 -0.58
CA GLN A 16 -9.64 3.76 0.80
C GLN A 16 -8.50 4.33 1.66
N THR A 17 -7.27 4.41 1.12
CA THR A 17 -6.10 4.87 1.87
C THR A 17 -6.31 6.32 2.33
N HIS A 18 -5.86 6.64 3.54
CA HIS A 18 -6.08 7.95 4.14
C HIS A 18 -5.57 9.08 3.24
N SER A 19 -6.28 10.22 3.23
CA SER A 19 -5.99 11.35 2.33
C SER A 19 -4.55 11.89 2.44
N THR A 20 -3.87 11.63 3.55
CA THR A 20 -2.45 11.97 3.77
C THR A 20 -1.53 11.26 2.79
N PHE A 21 -1.83 10.03 2.34
CA PHE A 21 -1.00 9.29 1.39
C PHE A 21 -0.72 10.11 0.11
N ARG A 22 -1.79 10.59 -0.56
CA ARG A 22 -1.64 11.42 -1.77
C ARG A 22 -0.90 12.73 -1.49
N LYS A 23 -1.08 13.32 -0.30
CA LYS A 23 -0.37 14.55 0.09
C LYS A 23 1.13 14.28 0.26
N ALA A 24 1.50 13.22 0.96
CA ALA A 24 2.88 12.81 1.15
C ALA A 24 3.58 12.52 -0.19
N CYS A 25 2.93 11.76 -1.08
CA CYS A 25 3.45 11.47 -2.42
C CYS A 25 3.75 12.75 -3.21
N LYS A 26 2.86 13.74 -3.17
CA LYS A 26 3.09 15.04 -3.81
C LYS A 26 4.25 15.82 -3.19
N LEU A 27 4.38 15.79 -1.86
CA LEU A 27 5.45 16.49 -1.15
C LEU A 27 6.83 15.94 -1.50
N VAL A 28 6.95 14.63 -1.69
CA VAL A 28 8.22 13.98 -2.09
C VAL A 28 8.44 13.97 -3.61
N GLY A 29 7.58 14.64 -4.38
CA GLY A 29 7.79 14.88 -5.81
C GLY A 29 7.26 13.79 -6.75
N ILE A 30 6.44 12.84 -6.27
CA ILE A 30 5.80 11.85 -7.14
C ILE A 30 4.78 12.55 -8.05
N ARG A 31 4.88 12.29 -9.35
CA ARG A 31 3.94 12.83 -10.34
C ARG A 31 2.53 12.33 -10.03
N PRO A 32 1.49 13.18 -10.12
CA PRO A 32 0.11 12.74 -9.91
C PRO A 32 -0.31 11.55 -10.78
N SER A 33 0.25 11.43 -11.99
CA SER A 33 0.04 10.32 -12.91
C SER A 33 0.66 9.00 -12.46
N ASN A 34 1.52 9.00 -11.44
CA ASN A 34 2.21 7.82 -10.93
C ASN A 34 1.77 7.46 -9.50
N ILE A 35 0.69 8.08 -9.02
CA ILE A 35 0.03 7.70 -7.77
C ILE A 35 -1.12 6.77 -8.16
N ARG A 36 -0.97 5.48 -7.86
CA ARG A 36 -1.94 4.44 -8.17
C ARG A 36 -2.84 4.23 -6.96
N LEU A 37 -4.09 4.68 -7.06
CA LEU A 37 -5.14 4.31 -6.12
C LEU A 37 -5.91 3.16 -6.75
N ILE A 38 -5.68 1.95 -6.25
CA ILE A 38 -6.29 0.74 -6.79
C ILE A 38 -7.73 0.69 -6.29
N PRO A 39 -8.72 0.62 -7.21
CA PRO A 39 -10.11 0.56 -6.82
C PRO A 39 -10.42 -0.66 -5.97
N THR A 40 -11.20 -0.48 -4.91
CA THR A 40 -11.68 -1.58 -4.08
C THR A 40 -13.18 -1.77 -4.24
N THR A 41 -13.70 -2.91 -3.80
CA THR A 41 -15.13 -3.22 -3.99
C THR A 41 -15.78 -3.69 -2.71
N ALA A 42 -17.10 -3.51 -2.62
CA ALA A 42 -17.87 -4.06 -1.50
C ALA A 42 -17.73 -5.59 -1.37
N LYS A 43 -17.46 -6.32 -2.46
CA LYS A 43 -17.24 -7.77 -2.42
C LYS A 43 -15.98 -8.17 -1.66
N SER A 44 -14.95 -7.31 -1.66
CA SER A 44 -13.73 -7.49 -0.87
C SER A 44 -13.77 -6.75 0.47
N ASN A 45 -14.95 -6.30 0.92
CA ASN A 45 -15.09 -5.40 2.07
C ASN A 45 -14.21 -4.14 1.95
N PHE A 46 -13.97 -3.68 0.72
CA PHE A 46 -13.08 -2.58 0.40
C PHE A 46 -11.60 -2.80 0.75
N ALA A 47 -11.17 -4.05 0.98
CA ALA A 47 -9.77 -4.40 1.09
C ALA A 47 -9.08 -4.36 -0.29
N LEU A 48 -7.80 -3.98 -0.30
CA LEU A 48 -6.93 -4.01 -1.46
C LEU A 48 -6.73 -5.46 -1.93
N SER A 49 -7.08 -5.69 -3.19
CA SER A 49 -6.95 -6.99 -3.85
C SER A 49 -5.50 -7.24 -4.26
N PRO A 50 -4.86 -8.34 -3.80
CA PRO A 50 -3.50 -8.71 -4.23
C PRO A 50 -3.40 -8.90 -5.74
N LEU A 51 -4.45 -9.49 -6.36
CA LEU A 51 -4.51 -9.69 -7.81
C LEU A 51 -4.50 -8.35 -8.58
N ASP A 52 -5.24 -7.36 -8.09
CA ASP A 52 -5.33 -6.06 -8.77
C ASP A 52 -4.08 -5.22 -8.55
N LEU A 53 -3.43 -5.36 -7.38
CA LEU A 53 -2.09 -4.82 -7.15
C LEU A 53 -1.06 -5.42 -8.11
N GLN A 54 -0.99 -6.74 -8.21
CA GLN A 54 -0.05 -7.42 -9.09
C GLN A 54 -0.22 -6.96 -10.55
N LYS A 55 -1.46 -6.91 -11.05
CA LYS A 55 -1.75 -6.42 -12.41
C LYS A 55 -1.29 -4.97 -12.61
N ALA A 56 -1.49 -4.11 -11.62
CA ALA A 56 -1.08 -2.71 -11.71
C ALA A 56 0.45 -2.59 -11.77
N ILE A 57 1.17 -3.33 -10.91
CA ILE A 57 2.63 -3.39 -10.90
C ILE A 57 3.16 -3.90 -12.25
N GLU A 58 2.66 -5.03 -12.73
CA GLU A 58 3.08 -5.63 -14.01
C GLU A 58 2.86 -4.67 -15.19
N ALA A 59 1.73 -3.96 -15.22
CA ALA A 59 1.44 -2.97 -16.25
C ALA A 59 2.41 -1.78 -16.21
N ASP A 60 2.73 -1.27 -15.02
CA ASP A 60 3.67 -0.16 -14.85
C ASP A 60 5.10 -0.58 -15.20
N VAL A 61 5.54 -1.77 -14.81
CA VAL A 61 6.84 -2.35 -15.19
C VAL A 61 6.94 -2.52 -16.71
N ALA A 62 5.89 -3.05 -17.35
CA ALA A 62 5.84 -3.20 -18.80
C ALA A 62 5.88 -1.84 -19.54
N ALA A 63 5.38 -0.78 -18.90
CA ALA A 63 5.47 0.60 -19.40
C ALA A 63 6.82 1.28 -19.13
N GLY A 64 7.79 0.58 -18.53
CA GLY A 64 9.12 1.10 -18.19
C GLY A 64 9.13 2.05 -16.99
N LEU A 65 8.09 1.98 -16.14
CA LEU A 65 8.01 2.68 -14.87
C LEU A 65 8.65 1.83 -13.76
N VAL A 66 8.93 2.47 -12.62
CA VAL A 66 9.62 1.84 -11.49
C VAL A 66 8.68 1.86 -10.28
N PRO A 67 8.05 0.73 -9.95
CA PRO A 67 7.35 0.55 -8.67
C PRO A 67 8.31 0.78 -7.50
N VAL A 68 7.94 1.59 -6.50
CA VAL A 68 8.84 1.89 -5.37
C VAL A 68 8.20 1.85 -3.99
N TYR A 69 6.88 2.03 -3.89
CA TYR A 69 6.23 2.12 -2.59
C TYR A 69 4.81 1.58 -2.61
N LEU A 70 4.45 0.81 -1.59
CA LEU A 70 3.10 0.32 -1.32
C LEU A 70 2.66 0.74 0.09
N CYS A 71 1.51 1.42 0.17
CA CYS A 71 0.80 1.65 1.42
C CYS A 71 -0.27 0.57 1.62
N VAL A 72 -0.08 -0.27 2.63
CA VAL A 72 -1.04 -1.28 3.07
C VAL A 72 -1.78 -0.74 4.29
N THR A 73 -3.11 -0.76 4.30
CA THR A 73 -3.90 -0.18 5.40
C THR A 73 -4.54 -1.26 6.26
N VAL A 74 -4.26 -1.24 7.55
CA VAL A 74 -4.93 -2.09 8.56
C VAL A 74 -5.89 -1.19 9.36
N GLY A 75 -7.15 -1.17 8.94
CA GLY A 75 -8.19 -0.34 9.52
C GLY A 75 -8.34 1.01 8.81
N THR A 76 -8.89 0.99 7.60
CA THR A 76 -9.17 2.22 6.84
C THR A 76 -10.13 3.17 7.59
N THR A 77 -10.01 4.47 7.34
CA THR A 77 -10.81 5.48 8.08
C THR A 77 -12.31 5.38 7.81
N SER A 78 -12.69 4.99 6.58
CA SER A 78 -14.10 4.99 6.15
C SER A 78 -14.90 3.81 6.68
N THR A 79 -14.33 2.60 6.61
CA THR A 79 -15.05 1.34 6.86
C THR A 79 -14.27 0.37 7.73
N THR A 80 -13.10 0.77 8.25
CA THR A 80 -12.18 -0.10 8.99
C THR A 80 -11.79 -1.35 8.20
N ALA A 81 -11.70 -1.23 6.86
CA ALA A 81 -11.25 -2.32 6.01
C ALA A 81 -9.80 -2.68 6.35
N VAL A 82 -9.47 -3.96 6.20
CA VAL A 82 -8.13 -4.49 6.47
C VAL A 82 -7.60 -5.11 5.19
N ASP A 83 -6.51 -4.55 4.69
CA ASP A 83 -5.78 -5.09 3.56
C ASP A 83 -5.03 -6.38 3.99
N PRO A 84 -4.96 -7.42 3.14
CA PRO A 84 -4.28 -8.67 3.48
C PRO A 84 -2.75 -8.51 3.44
N VAL A 85 -2.15 -8.13 4.57
CA VAL A 85 -0.73 -7.76 4.71
C VAL A 85 0.21 -8.79 4.10
N GLU A 86 0.18 -10.04 4.56
CA GLU A 86 1.08 -11.11 4.08
C GLU A 86 1.10 -11.26 2.55
N GLN A 87 -0.08 -11.30 1.92
CA GLN A 87 -0.19 -11.50 0.47
C GLN A 87 0.33 -10.30 -0.32
N LEU A 88 0.08 -9.09 0.16
CA LEU A 88 0.53 -7.86 -0.48
C LEU A 88 2.04 -7.68 -0.34
N VAL A 89 2.60 -8.04 0.81
CA VAL A 89 4.05 -7.99 1.06
C VAL A 89 4.81 -8.98 0.19
N HIS A 90 4.28 -10.20 0.02
CA HIS A 90 4.89 -11.19 -0.88
C HIS A 90 5.01 -10.65 -2.31
N ILE A 91 3.91 -10.08 -2.84
CA ILE A 91 3.93 -9.44 -4.15
C ILE A 91 4.94 -8.29 -4.19
N ALA A 92 4.93 -7.39 -3.20
CA ALA A 92 5.84 -6.24 -3.18
C ALA A 92 7.32 -6.66 -3.17
N THR A 93 7.64 -7.74 -2.45
CA THR A 93 9.00 -8.28 -2.35
C THR A 93 9.52 -8.77 -3.70
N ASP A 94 8.67 -9.41 -4.52
CA ASP A 94 9.04 -9.90 -5.86
C ASP A 94 9.48 -8.78 -6.82
N TYR A 95 9.15 -7.52 -6.51
CA TYR A 95 9.47 -6.33 -7.31
C TYR A 95 10.34 -5.30 -6.56
N ASP A 96 10.95 -5.67 -5.43
CA ASP A 96 11.75 -4.77 -4.59
C ASP A 96 11.01 -3.48 -4.16
N ILE A 97 9.70 -3.57 -3.91
CA ILE A 97 8.86 -2.43 -3.52
C ILE A 97 8.89 -2.26 -1.99
N TRP A 98 9.13 -1.03 -1.53
CA TRP A 98 9.03 -0.69 -0.11
C TRP A 98 7.59 -0.80 0.39
N VAL A 99 7.35 -1.54 1.48
CA VAL A 99 6.04 -1.71 2.09
C VAL A 99 5.93 -0.94 3.41
N HIS A 100 4.91 -0.09 3.47
CA HIS A 100 4.49 0.57 4.71
C HIS A 100 3.11 0.10 5.12
N VAL A 101 2.98 -0.32 6.37
CA VAL A 101 1.67 -0.60 6.98
C VAL A 101 1.20 0.62 7.76
N ASP A 102 0.07 1.20 7.32
CA ASP A 102 -0.68 2.20 8.06
C ASP A 102 -1.74 1.50 8.92
N ALA A 103 -1.46 1.39 10.21
CA ALA A 103 -2.37 0.83 11.22
C ALA A 103 -2.78 1.90 12.24
N ALA A 104 -2.92 3.17 11.82
CA ALA A 104 -3.20 4.29 12.71
C ALA A 104 -4.41 4.10 13.63
N TYR A 105 -5.46 3.40 13.18
CA TYR A 105 -6.65 3.12 13.99
C TYR A 105 -6.63 1.72 14.62
N ALA A 106 -6.46 0.66 13.81
CA ALA A 106 -6.62 -0.71 14.30
C ALA A 106 -5.33 -1.31 14.89
N GLY A 107 -4.18 -0.66 14.73
CA GLY A 107 -2.88 -1.16 15.20
C GLY A 107 -2.83 -1.37 16.70
N SER A 108 -3.39 -0.45 17.50
CA SER A 108 -3.38 -0.56 18.97
C SER A 108 -4.25 -1.73 19.46
N ALA A 109 -5.27 -2.15 18.71
CA ALA A 109 -6.06 -3.34 19.05
C ALA A 109 -5.26 -4.64 18.92
N CYS A 110 -4.21 -4.66 18.09
CA CYS A 110 -3.39 -5.84 17.83
C CYS A 110 -2.48 -6.24 19.01
N ILE A 111 -2.49 -5.49 20.13
CA ILE A 111 -1.92 -5.95 21.40
C ILE A 111 -2.69 -7.15 21.98
N CYS A 112 -3.98 -7.24 21.65
CA CYS A 112 -4.83 -8.34 22.09
C CYS A 112 -4.61 -9.55 21.16
N PRO A 113 -4.40 -10.77 21.70
CA PRO A 113 -4.12 -11.97 20.90
C PRO A 113 -5.17 -12.23 19.81
N GLU A 114 -6.44 -11.95 20.08
CA GLU A 114 -7.55 -12.13 19.15
C GLU A 114 -7.51 -11.21 17.93
N PHE A 115 -6.78 -10.09 17.98
CA PHE A 115 -6.63 -9.15 16.85
C PHE A 115 -5.25 -9.20 16.20
N ARG A 116 -4.28 -9.87 16.83
CA ARG A 116 -2.89 -9.90 16.37
C ARG A 116 -2.71 -10.47 14.95
N HIS A 117 -3.65 -11.33 14.52
CA HIS A 117 -3.68 -11.95 13.20
C HIS A 117 -3.85 -10.94 12.04
N TYR A 118 -4.37 -9.73 12.30
CA TYR A 118 -4.43 -8.67 11.28
C TYR A 118 -3.05 -8.12 10.88
N LEU A 119 -2.01 -8.45 11.64
CA LEU A 119 -0.61 -8.09 11.39
C LEU A 119 0.21 -9.34 11.04
N ASP A 120 -0.40 -10.41 10.54
CA ASP A 120 0.34 -11.55 10.00
C ASP A 120 1.09 -11.14 8.72
N GLY A 121 2.37 -11.52 8.61
CA GLY A 121 3.28 -11.06 7.55
C GLY A 121 4.00 -9.74 7.82
N ILE A 122 3.82 -9.14 9.01
CA ILE A 122 4.48 -7.88 9.39
C ILE A 122 6.00 -8.00 9.51
N GLU A 123 6.54 -9.20 9.71
CA GLU A 123 7.97 -9.48 9.76
C GLU A 123 8.70 -9.19 8.43
N HIS A 124 7.94 -9.01 7.35
CA HIS A 124 8.44 -8.74 6.01
C HIS A 124 8.16 -7.31 5.54
N VAL A 125 7.59 -6.44 6.40
CA VAL A 125 7.35 -5.02 6.03
C VAL A 125 8.53 -4.14 6.41
N ASP A 126 8.77 -3.09 5.62
CA ASP A 126 9.87 -2.16 5.88
C ASP A 126 9.54 -1.15 7.00
N SER A 127 8.25 -0.85 7.19
CA SER A 127 7.80 0.08 8.23
C SER A 127 6.34 -0.10 8.63
N LEU A 128 6.03 0.24 9.87
CA LEU A 128 4.69 0.23 10.46
C LEU A 128 4.45 1.54 11.21
N SER A 129 3.24 2.09 11.10
CA SER A 129 2.78 3.19 11.95
C SER A 129 1.45 2.85 12.63
N LEU A 130 1.27 3.31 13.87
CA LEU A 130 0.06 3.15 14.68
C LEU A 130 -0.06 4.30 15.69
N ALA A 131 -1.26 4.52 16.24
CA ALA A 131 -1.54 5.55 17.26
C ALA A 131 -1.52 5.00 18.70
#